data_AF-A0A249MQK0-F1
#
_entry.id   AF-A0A249MQK0-F1
#
_cell.length_a   1.000
_cell.length_b   1.000
_cell.length_c   1.000
_cell.angle_alpha   90.00
_cell.angle_beta   90.00
_cell.angle_gamma   90.00
#
_symmetry.space_group_name_H-M   'P 1'
#
loop_
_entity.id
_entity.type
_entity.pdbx_description
1 polymer ?
#
loop_
_entity_poly.entity_id
_entity_poly.type
_entity_poly.pdbx_seq_one_letter_code
_entity_poly.pdbx_strand_id
1 'polypeptide(L)' 'MSFTQLDPPLPVHVEGKGKGYALAVIDYGQEHNLIWVTGLSDSGEIWCAPNPLVRLEGNWTMGRNLAHHVPPGVQPS' A
#
# COMPACT_ATOMS: atom_id res chain seq x y z
N MET A 1 -5.53 -4.73 20.14
CA MET A 1 -4.54 -5.05 19.10
C MET A 1 -5.00 -6.29 18.35
N SER A 2 -5.09 -6.24 17.03
CA SER A 2 -5.38 -7.39 16.17
C SER A 2 -4.40 -7.46 15.00
N PHE A 3 -4.08 -8.68 14.57
CA PHE A 3 -3.33 -8.97 13.34
C PHE A 3 -4.26 -9.76 12.42
N THR A 4 -4.46 -9.26 11.20
CA THR A 4 -5.34 -9.89 10.21
C THR A 4 -4.54 -10.19 8.96
N GLN A 5 -4.35 -11.48 8.66
CA GLN A 5 -3.77 -11.92 7.39
C GLN A 5 -4.74 -11.63 6.24
N LEU A 6 -4.22 -11.16 5.11
CA LEU A 6 -4.96 -10.99 3.87
C LEU A 6 -4.77 -12.24 3.00
N ASP A 7 -5.87 -12.82 2.58
CA ASP A 7 -5.88 -13.98 1.69
C ASP A 7 -7.01 -13.81 0.65
N PRO A 8 -6.68 -13.49 -0.63
CA PRO A 8 -5.34 -13.37 -1.19
C PRO A 8 -4.63 -12.06 -0.80
N PRO A 9 -3.28 -12.00 -0.91
CA PRO A 9 -2.53 -10.75 -0.81
C PRO A 9 -3.01 -9.70 -1.81
N LEU A 10 -3.05 -8.44 -1.39
CA LEU A 10 -3.56 -7.34 -2.23
C LEU A 10 -2.41 -6.57 -2.89
N PRO A 11 -2.44 -6.32 -4.22
CA PRO A 11 -1.45 -5.49 -4.88
C PRO A 11 -1.60 -4.02 -4.45
N VAL A 12 -0.51 -3.45 -3.94
CA VAL A 12 -0.44 -2.09 -3.39
C VAL A 12 0.82 -1.36 -3.83
N HIS A 13 0.77 -0.04 -3.74
CA HIS A 13 1.92 0.83 -3.82
C HIS A 13 2.14 1.50 -2.46
N VAL A 14 3.37 1.49 -1.97
CA VAL A 14 3.78 2.19 -0.75
C VAL A 14 4.56 3.44 -1.16
N GLU A 15 4.06 4.60 -0.76
CA GLU A 15 4.69 5.89 -1.09
C GLU A 15 6.15 5.92 -0.62
N GLY A 16 7.06 6.30 -1.52
CA GLY A 16 8.50 6.33 -1.26
C GLY A 16 9.20 4.95 -1.21
N LYS A 17 8.47 3.85 -1.41
CA LYS A 17 9.03 2.48 -1.43
C LYS A 17 8.76 1.73 -2.74
N GLY A 18 7.61 1.95 -3.37
CA GLY A 18 7.27 1.32 -4.64
C GLY A 18 6.16 0.28 -4.53
N LYS A 19 6.09 -0.60 -5.53
CA LYS A 19 5.01 -1.58 -5.67
C LYS A 19 5.26 -2.83 -4.84
N GLY A 20 4.19 -3.50 -4.43
CA GLY A 20 4.26 -4.71 -3.64
C GLY A 20 2.92 -5.38 -3.42
N TYR A 21 2.92 -6.32 -2.49
CA TYR A 21 1.72 -7.03 -2.04
C TYR A 21 1.54 -6.85 -0.54
N ALA A 22 0.34 -6.44 -0.13
CA ALA A 22 -0.08 -6.45 1.25
C ALA A 22 -0.43 -7.87 1.68
N LEU A 23 0.25 -8.36 2.72
CA LEU A 23 0.11 -9.71 3.26
C LEU A 23 -0.78 -9.74 4.51
N ALA A 24 -0.80 -8.64 5.28
CA ALA A 24 -1.57 -8.51 6.51
C ALA A 24 -1.78 -7.04 6.89
N VAL A 25 -2.70 -6.80 7.83
CA VAL A 25 -2.85 -5.53 8.54
C VAL A 25 -2.78 -5.72 10.05
N ILE A 26 -2.25 -4.73 10.74
CA ILE A 26 -2.11 -4.68 12.20
C ILE A 26 -2.87 -3.46 12.69
N ASP A 27 -3.89 -3.69 13.52
CA ASP A 27 -4.66 -2.65 14.17
C ASP A 27 -4.24 -2.53 15.64
N TYR A 28 -3.60 -1.42 15.99
CA TYR A 28 -3.20 -1.10 17.35
C TYR A 28 -4.35 -0.50 18.18
N GLY A 29 -5.47 -0.13 17.55
CA GLY A 29 -6.63 0.49 18.17
C GLY A 29 -6.74 1.99 17.87
N GLN A 30 -7.61 2.65 18.63
CA GLN A 30 -7.85 4.09 18.52
C GLN A 30 -6.53 4.88 18.73
N GLU A 31 -6.40 6.03 18.07
CA GLU A 31 -5.20 6.89 18.04
C GLU A 31 -3.99 6.37 17.23
N HIS A 32 -4.08 5.20 16.60
CA HIS A 32 -3.02 4.68 15.73
C HIS A 32 -3.50 4.48 14.29
N ASN A 33 -2.59 4.65 13.33
CA ASN A 33 -2.86 4.23 11.95
C ASN A 33 -2.96 2.70 11.89
N LEU A 34 -3.89 2.19 11.08
CA LEU A 34 -3.82 0.81 10.62
C LEU A 34 -2.48 0.61 9.90
N ILE A 35 -1.71 -0.40 10.31
CA ILE A 35 -0.39 -0.68 9.73
C ILE A 35 -0.52 -1.83 8.74
N TRP A 36 0.04 -1.66 7.56
CA TRP A 36 0.04 -2.64 6.48
C TRP A 36 1.39 -3.34 6.40
N VAL A 37 1.38 -4.67 6.44
CA VAL A 37 2.56 -5.50 6.21
C VAL A 37 2.63 -5.80 4.72
N THR A 38 3.68 -5.30 4.06
CA THR A 38 3.83 -5.34 2.61
C THR A 38 5.14 -6.00 2.22
N GLY A 39 5.13 -6.88 1.22
CA GLY A 39 6.35 -7.32 0.54
C GLY A 39 6.57 -6.51 -0.73
N LEU A 40 7.73 -5.86 -0.85
CA LEU A 40 8.08 -5.03 -2.02
C LEU A 40 8.52 -5.93 -3.18
N SER A 41 7.96 -5.69 -4.36
CA SER A 41 8.20 -6.55 -5.53
C SER A 41 9.64 -6.47 -6.04
N ASP A 42 10.25 -5.29 -6.01
CA ASP A 42 11.55 -5.05 -6.63
C ASP A 42 12.72 -5.47 -5.70
N SER A 43 12.61 -5.18 -4.40
CA SER A 43 13.67 -5.49 -3.43
C SER A 43 13.46 -6.78 -2.64
N GLY A 44 12.23 -7.31 -2.60
CA GLY A 44 11.86 -8.45 -1.76
C GLY A 44 11.78 -8.13 -0.26
N GLU A 45 12.01 -6.88 0.14
CA GLU A 45 11.92 -6.47 1.54
C GLU A 45 10.48 -6.53 2.07
N ILE A 46 10.34 -6.94 3.33
CA ILE A 46 9.07 -6.83 4.05
C ILE A 46 9.08 -5.51 4.83
N TRP A 47 8.06 -4.69 4.61
CA TRP A 47 7.93 -3.36 5.21
C TRP A 47 6.56 -3.16 5.87
N CYS A 48 6.55 -2.42 6.98
CA CYS A 48 5.34 -2.00 7.66
C CYS A 48 5.05 -0.52 7.36
N ALA A 49 3.94 -0.23 6.68
CA ALA A 49 3.56 1.12 6.29
C ALA A 49 2.25 1.56 6.96
N PRO A 50 2.14 2.78 7.50
CA PRO A 50 0.87 3.29 8.01
C PRO A 50 -0.10 3.56 6.86
N ASN A 51 -1.40 3.36 7.12
CA ASN A 51 -2.47 3.49 6.12
C ASN A 51 -2.39 4.74 5.21
N PRO A 52 -2.03 5.96 5.69
CA PRO A 52 -1.91 7.13 4.82
C PRO A 52 -0.86 7.01 3.71
N LEU A 53 0.10 6.08 3.79
CA LEU A 53 1.17 5.88 2.79
C LEU A 53 0.90 4.73 1.82
N VAL A 54 -0.22 4.03 1.97
CA VAL A 54 -0.55 2.86 1.14
C VAL A 54 -1.61 3.24 0.12
N ARG A 55 -1.40 2.83 -1.14
CA ARG A 55 -2.33 3.04 -2.26
C ARG A 55 -2.64 1.69 -2.89
N LEU A 56 -3.88 1.50 -3.36
CA LEU A 56 -4.20 0.37 -4.24
C LEU A 56 -3.45 0.53 -5.56
N GLU A 57 -3.07 -0.58 -6.19
CA GLU A 57 -2.64 -0.56 -7.59
C GLU A 57 -3.83 -0.39 -8.55
N GLY A 58 -3.53 0.08 -9.76
CA GLY A 58 -4.49 0.19 -10.86
C GLY A 58 -4.99 -1.19 -11.29
N ASN A 59 -6.23 -1.25 -11.79
CA ASN A 59 -6.83 -2.49 -12.26
C ASN A 59 -7.80 -2.21 -13.41
N TRP A 60 -7.37 -2.53 -14.64
CA TRP A 60 -8.13 -2.22 -15.86
C TRP A 60 -9.41 -3.04 -16.01
N THR A 61 -9.44 -4.30 -15.57
CA THR A 61 -10.67 -5.13 -15.62
C THR A 61 -11.72 -4.62 -14.64
N MET A 62 -11.30 -3.99 -13.54
CA MET A 62 -12.17 -3.31 -12.59
C MET A 62 -12.42 -1.82 -12.94
N GLY A 63 -11.97 -1.34 -14.10
CA GLY A 63 -12.09 0.07 -14.49
C GLY A 63 -11.33 1.05 -13.60
N ARG A 64 -10.43 0.57 -12.74
CA ARG A 64 -9.63 1.38 -11.83
C ARG A 64 -8.41 1.91 -12.56
N ASN A 65 -8.61 3.02 -13.26
CA ASN A 65 -7.54 3.76 -13.91
C ASN A 65 -7.01 4.83 -12.94
N LEU A 66 -6.04 4.45 -12.10
CA LEU A 66 -5.40 5.39 -11.19
C LEU A 66 -4.49 6.28 -12.03
N ALA A 67 -4.93 7.50 -12.35
CA ALA A 67 -3.99 8.56 -12.67
C ALA A 67 -3.02 8.63 -11.48
N HIS A 68 -1.72 8.49 -11.74
CA HIS A 68 -0.70 8.74 -10.72
C HIS A 68 -1.10 10.05 -10.04
N HIS A 69 -1.45 10.02 -8.75
CA HIS A 69 -1.78 11.24 -8.03
C HIS A 69 -0.46 11.99 -7.87
N VAL A 70 -0.09 12.76 -8.89
CA VAL A 70 1.01 13.71 -8.84
C VAL A 70 0.56 14.77 -7.85
N PRO A 71 1.22 14.91 -6.68
CA PRO A 71 0.88 15.98 -5.75
C PRO A 71 0.96 17.32 -6.49
N PRO A 72 0.09 18.29 -6.17
CA PRO A 72 0.18 19.62 -6.77
C PRO A 72 1.60 20.18 -6.58
N GLY A 73 2.31 20.44 -7.69
CA GLY A 73 3.65 21.05 -7.69
C GLY A 73 4.82 20.15 -8.10
N VAL A 74 4.61 18.87 -8.42
CA VAL A 74 5.67 18.01 -8.99
C VAL A 74 5.54 17.97 -10.52
N GLN A 75 6.47 18.60 -11.24
CA GLN A 75 6.55 18.46 -12.70
C GLN A 75 7.18 17.10 -13.05
N PRO A 76 6.56 16.29 -13.93
CA PRO A 76 7.22 15.11 -14.45
C PRO A 76 8.45 15.51 -15.26
N SER A 77 9.54 14.75 -15.08
CA SER A 77 10.82 14.92 -15.79
C SER A 77 10.73 14.52 -17.25
#